data_AF-A0A7X8IQ91-F1
#
_entry.id   AF-A0A7X8IQ91-F1
#
_cell.length_a   1.000
_cell.length_b   1.000
_cell.length_c   1.000
_cell.angle_alpha   90.00
_cell.angle_beta   90.00
_cell.angle_gamma   90.00
#
_symmetry.space_group_name_H-M   'P 1'
#
loop_
_entity.id
_entity.type
_entity.pdbx_description
1 polymer ?
#
loop_
_entity_poly.entity_id
_entity_poly.type
_entity_poly.pdbx_seq_one_letter_code
_entity_poly.pdbx_strand_id
1 'polypeptide(L)'
;MEARSSLQPSSPPVSSNDIIEHVRRRASEFQTMSEQIIAEVSQWERTMELDNNEIQNILGRSLRFSNIETPFEFAVIRDGVIREGNFRKGSKDDFLKSNYMIRLFPDNIMGQNLILSVIFPEKRNYVLGSMAWILSGSMLFSLIILATFALSLFFLIR
;
A
#
# COMPACT_ATOMS: atom_id res chain seq x y z
N MET A 1 49.46 40.60 49.82
CA MET A 1 49.17 39.75 48.64
C MET A 1 47.90 38.97 48.97
N GLU A 2 46.77 39.49 48.53
CA GLU A 2 45.47 38.82 48.49
C GLU A 2 45.49 37.76 47.37
N ALA A 3 44.89 36.58 47.59
CA ALA A 3 43.91 36.01 46.65
C ALA A 3 43.35 34.65 47.14
N ARG A 4 42.10 34.71 47.61
CA ARG A 4 40.96 33.90 47.13
C ARG A 4 41.05 32.38 47.31
N SER A 5 40.54 31.93 48.47
CA SER A 5 39.90 30.62 48.59
C SER A 5 38.66 30.56 47.69
N SER A 6 38.71 29.75 46.65
CA SER A 6 37.56 29.44 45.79
C SER A 6 36.50 28.66 46.58
N LEU A 7 35.38 29.32 46.88
CA LEU A 7 34.14 28.72 47.35
C LEU A 7 33.61 27.76 46.28
N GLN A 8 33.56 26.48 46.63
CA GLN A 8 32.87 25.45 45.88
C GLN A 8 31.42 25.39 46.42
N PRO A 9 30.37 25.60 45.60
CA PRO A 9 29.01 25.58 46.11
C PRO A 9 28.62 24.13 46.41
N SER A 10 28.47 23.81 47.69
CA SER A 10 27.92 22.57 48.19
C SER A 10 26.45 22.45 47.76
N SER A 11 26.16 21.49 46.88
CA SER A 11 24.79 21.15 46.48
C SER A 11 23.99 20.68 47.71
N PRO A 12 22.74 21.13 47.89
CA PRO A 12 21.91 20.67 49.00
C PRO A 12 21.56 19.18 48.85
N PRO A 13 21.37 18.44 49.96
CA PRO A 13 21.02 17.02 49.91
C PRO A 13 19.61 16.86 49.34
N VAL A 14 19.50 16.20 48.20
CA VAL A 14 18.23 15.87 47.55
C VAL A 14 17.50 14.81 48.40
N SER A 15 16.32 15.13 48.90
CA SER A 15 15.50 14.23 49.73
C SER A 15 14.81 13.18 48.86
N SER A 16 14.78 11.91 49.32
CA SER A 16 14.14 10.80 48.60
C SER A 16 12.65 11.05 48.29
N ASN A 17 11.97 11.85 49.12
CA ASN A 17 10.56 12.21 48.90
C ASN A 17 10.40 13.16 47.70
N ASP A 18 11.35 14.09 47.50
CA ASP A 18 11.34 15.04 46.39
C ASP A 18 11.57 14.31 45.05
N ILE A 19 12.34 13.21 45.07
CA ILE A 19 12.56 12.36 43.90
C ILE A 19 11.27 11.62 43.53
N ILE A 20 10.57 11.05 44.52
CA ILE A 20 9.31 10.34 44.29
C ILE A 20 8.24 11.31 43.75
N GLU A 21 8.17 12.52 44.29
CA GLU A 21 7.24 13.54 43.81
C GLU A 21 7.57 14.00 42.39
N HIS A 22 8.86 14.21 42.06
CA HIS A 22 9.30 14.50 40.70
C HIS A 22 8.95 13.39 39.71
N VAL A 23 9.13 12.12 40.10
CA VAL A 23 8.80 10.97 39.25
C VAL A 23 7.29 10.87 39.05
N ARG A 24 6.50 11.03 40.12
CA ARG A 24 5.03 11.00 40.04
C ARG A 24 4.49 12.10 39.14
N ARG A 25 5.03 13.33 39.27
CA ARG A 25 4.62 14.46 38.45
C ARG A 25 4.98 14.27 36.97
N ARG A 26 6.19 13.78 36.67
CA ARG A 26 6.58 13.45 35.28
C ARG A 26 5.75 12.31 34.70
N ALA A 27 5.37 11.32 35.52
CA ALA A 27 4.49 10.25 35.09
C ALA A 27 3.09 10.77 34.75
N SER A 28 2.52 11.66 35.58
CA SER A 28 1.22 12.29 35.27
C SER A 28 1.28 13.20 34.04
N GLU A 29 2.35 14.00 33.89
CA GLU A 29 2.56 14.84 32.71
C GLU A 29 2.67 13.98 31.44
N PHE A 30 3.40 12.86 31.49
CA PHE A 30 3.50 11.91 30.39
C PHE A 30 2.16 11.25 30.05
N GLN A 31 1.36 10.88 31.06
CA GLN A 31 0.03 10.31 30.84
C GLN A 31 -0.89 11.30 30.10
N THR A 32 -0.95 12.56 30.56
CA THR A 32 -1.75 13.60 29.90
C THR A 32 -1.27 13.90 28.48
N MET A 33 0.04 14.00 28.27
CA MET A 33 0.60 14.17 26.93
C MET A 33 0.28 12.99 26.02
N SER A 34 0.33 11.76 26.54
CA SER A 34 -0.01 10.55 25.78
C SER A 34 -1.48 10.53 25.39
N GLU A 35 -2.38 10.86 26.31
CA GLU A 35 -3.82 10.96 26.03
C GLU A 35 -4.13 12.01 24.97
N GLN A 36 -3.47 13.17 25.03
CA GLN A 36 -3.63 14.22 24.03
C GLN A 36 -3.10 13.80 22.65
N ILE A 37 -1.92 13.18 22.58
CA ILE A 37 -1.34 12.67 21.33
C ILE A 37 -2.25 11.60 20.72
N ILE A 38 -2.75 10.67 21.53
CA ILE A 38 -3.68 9.63 21.07
C ILE A 38 -4.94 10.28 20.50
N ALA A 39 -5.55 11.24 21.21
CA ALA A 39 -6.76 11.91 20.75
C ALA A 39 -6.56 12.68 19.44
N GLU A 40 -5.42 13.36 19.27
CA GLU A 40 -5.08 14.10 18.05
C GLU A 40 -4.82 13.17 16.86
N VAL A 41 -4.07 12.08 17.07
CA VAL A 41 -3.83 11.05 16.03
C VAL A 41 -5.15 10.40 15.61
N SER A 42 -6.01 10.07 16.56
CA SER A 42 -7.35 9.52 16.30
C SER A 42 -8.24 10.48 15.49
N GLN A 43 -8.16 11.78 15.78
CA GLN A 43 -8.89 12.79 15.03
C GLN A 43 -8.36 12.92 13.60
N TRP A 44 -7.03 12.89 13.42
CA TRP A 44 -6.41 12.91 12.10
C TRP A 44 -6.82 11.70 11.26
N GLU A 45 -6.78 10.48 11.81
CA GLU A 45 -7.24 9.26 11.11
C GLU A 45 -8.71 9.33 10.67
N ARG A 46 -9.56 10.02 11.44
CA ARG A 46 -11.00 10.19 11.14
C ARG A 46 -11.23 11.25 10.08
N THR A 47 -10.48 12.35 10.10
CA THR A 47 -10.63 13.50 9.19
C THR A 47 -9.76 13.39 7.94
N MET A 48 -8.89 12.37 7.84
CA MET A 48 -8.11 12.11 6.64
C MET A 48 -9.05 11.72 5.49
N GLU A 49 -9.35 12.72 4.65
CA GLU A 49 -9.97 12.54 3.35
C GLU A 49 -8.90 12.02 2.39
N LEU A 50 -9.20 10.91 1.74
CA LEU A 50 -8.27 10.26 0.83
C LEU A 50 -8.51 10.83 -0.57
N ASP A 51 -7.55 11.59 -1.10
CA ASP A 51 -7.65 12.03 -2.49
C ASP A 51 -7.48 10.82 -3.42
N ASN A 52 -8.58 10.46 -4.08
CA ASN A 52 -8.61 9.38 -5.06
C ASN A 52 -7.59 9.62 -6.19
N ASN A 53 -7.28 10.86 -6.56
CA ASN A 53 -6.29 11.16 -7.60
C ASN A 53 -4.87 10.85 -7.12
N GLU A 54 -4.57 11.18 -5.86
CA GLU A 54 -3.27 10.90 -5.27
C GLU A 54 -3.05 9.39 -5.13
N ILE A 55 -4.05 8.66 -4.65
CA ILE A 55 -4.04 7.19 -4.59
C ILE A 55 -3.81 6.61 -5.98
N GLN A 56 -4.54 7.09 -7.00
CA GLN A 56 -4.37 6.62 -8.37
C GLN A 56 -2.95 6.85 -8.90
N ASN A 57 -2.37 8.02 -8.63
CA ASN A 57 -1.03 8.38 -9.08
C ASN A 57 0.07 7.58 -8.38
N ILE A 58 -0.04 7.38 -7.06
CA ILE A 58 0.90 6.57 -6.28
C ILE A 58 0.82 5.10 -6.71
N LEU A 59 -0.40 4.56 -6.79
CA LEU A 59 -0.62 3.17 -7.17
C LEU A 59 -0.15 2.92 -8.61
N GLY A 60 -0.46 3.83 -9.53
CA GLY A 60 0.01 3.75 -10.91
C GLY A 60 1.53 3.80 -11.04
N ARG A 61 2.22 4.63 -10.23
CA ARG A 61 3.69 4.63 -10.18
C ARG A 61 4.25 3.30 -9.66
N SER A 62 3.67 2.76 -8.58
CA SER A 62 4.13 1.51 -7.96
C SER A 62 3.94 0.29 -8.89
N LEU A 63 2.84 0.25 -9.65
CA LEU A 63 2.55 -0.81 -10.61
C LEU A 63 3.49 -0.72 -11.82
N ARG A 64 3.73 0.47 -12.36
CA ARG A 64 4.71 0.66 -13.45
C ARG A 64 6.13 0.31 -13.03
N PHE A 65 6.52 0.63 -11.79
CA PHE A 65 7.82 0.23 -11.23
C PHE A 65 7.95 -1.30 -11.15
N SER A 66 6.83 -2.00 -10.99
CA SER A 66 6.76 -3.47 -10.99
C SER A 66 6.59 -4.07 -12.39
N ASN A 67 6.79 -3.30 -13.47
CA ASN A 67 6.55 -3.70 -14.86
C ASN A 67 5.09 -4.10 -15.18
N ILE A 68 4.13 -3.64 -14.38
CA ILE A 68 2.70 -3.89 -14.57
C ILE A 68 2.07 -2.66 -15.21
N GLU A 69 1.88 -2.70 -16.53
CA GLU A 69 1.25 -1.62 -17.33
C GLU A 69 -0.27 -1.78 -17.49
N THR A 70 -0.87 -2.75 -16.80
CA THR A 70 -2.30 -3.04 -16.94
C THR A 70 -3.16 -1.94 -16.31
N PRO A 71 -4.23 -1.48 -16.98
CA PRO A 71 -5.18 -0.56 -16.37
C PRO A 71 -5.82 -1.22 -15.14
N PHE A 72 -5.82 -0.48 -14.04
CA PHE A 72 -6.30 -0.93 -12.74
C PHE A 72 -7.46 -0.05 -12.28
N GLU A 73 -8.40 -0.64 -11.58
CA GLU A 73 -9.45 0.07 -10.83
C GLU A 73 -9.22 -0.21 -9.34
N PHE A 74 -9.56 0.76 -8.49
CA PHE A 74 -9.37 0.62 -7.04
C PHE A 74 -10.59 1.13 -6.27
N ALA A 75 -10.84 0.52 -5.12
CA ALA A 75 -11.88 0.91 -4.19
C ALA A 75 -11.32 0.92 -2.75
N VAL A 76 -11.65 1.98 -2.01
CA VAL A 76 -11.35 2.11 -0.58
C VAL A 76 -12.58 1.68 0.20
N ILE A 77 -12.41 0.62 0.98
CA ILE A 77 -13.43 0.02 1.84
C ILE A 77 -13.11 0.45 3.27
N ARG A 78 -14.05 1.13 3.94
CA ARG A 78 -13.96 1.48 5.36
C ARG A 78 -15.07 0.75 6.11
N ASP A 79 -14.69 -0.12 7.04
CA ASP A 79 -15.63 -0.88 7.90
C ASP A 79 -16.67 -1.68 7.10
N GLY A 80 -16.24 -2.26 5.97
CA GLY A 80 -17.09 -3.04 5.07
C GLY A 80 -17.97 -2.21 4.12
N VAL A 81 -17.91 -0.88 4.20
CA VAL A 81 -18.63 0.03 3.31
C VAL A 81 -17.66 0.68 2.33
N ILE A 82 -17.94 0.55 1.03
CA ILE A 82 -17.19 1.23 -0.02
C ILE A 82 -17.53 2.72 0.06
N ARG A 83 -16.56 3.54 0.48
CA ARG A 83 -16.73 4.99 0.63
C ARG A 83 -16.32 5.73 -0.64
N GLU A 84 -15.17 5.38 -1.20
CA GLU A 84 -14.54 6.10 -2.32
C GLU A 84 -13.76 5.14 -3.24
N GLY A 85 -13.69 5.46 -4.53
CA GLY A 85 -12.92 4.66 -5.48
C GLY A 85 -13.19 5.03 -6.94
N ASN A 86 -12.20 4.79 -7.80
CA ASN A 86 -12.34 4.93 -9.25
C ASN A 86 -12.73 3.57 -9.85
N PHE A 87 -14.02 3.25 -9.78
CA PHE A 87 -14.60 2.03 -10.37
C PHE A 87 -15.56 2.43 -11.48
N ARG A 88 -15.15 2.18 -12.74
CA ARG A 88 -15.97 2.43 -13.94
C ARG A 88 -16.58 1.14 -14.50
N LYS A 89 -15.94 -0.02 -14.30
CA LYS A 89 -16.38 -1.31 -14.85
C LYS A 89 -16.53 -2.43 -13.83
N GLY A 90 -15.79 -2.42 -12.72
CA GLY A 90 -15.92 -3.43 -11.66
C GLY A 90 -17.18 -3.26 -10.81
N SER A 91 -17.92 -4.34 -10.58
CA SER A 91 -19.06 -4.30 -9.66
C SER A 91 -18.56 -4.25 -8.20
N LYS A 92 -19.31 -3.62 -7.30
CA LYS A 92 -18.95 -3.52 -5.86
C LYS A 92 -18.60 -4.88 -5.23
N ASP A 93 -19.22 -5.95 -5.72
CA ASP A 93 -18.96 -7.33 -5.28
C ASP A 93 -17.63 -7.91 -5.77
N ASP A 94 -17.10 -7.43 -6.90
CA ASP A 94 -15.80 -7.89 -7.44
C ASP A 94 -14.64 -7.37 -6.58
N PHE A 95 -14.80 -6.18 -5.98
CA PHE A 95 -13.83 -5.62 -5.04
C PHE A 95 -13.83 -6.32 -3.68
N LEU A 96 -14.99 -6.85 -3.24
CA LEU A 96 -15.11 -7.63 -2.00
C LEU A 96 -14.60 -9.07 -2.15
N LYS A 97 -14.55 -9.59 -3.38
CA LYS A 97 -14.00 -10.92 -3.71
C LYS A 97 -12.59 -10.88 -4.33
N SER A 98 -12.01 -9.69 -4.45
CA SER A 98 -10.68 -9.49 -5.02
C SER A 98 -9.60 -10.17 -4.17
N ASN A 99 -8.67 -10.87 -4.82
CA ASN A 99 -7.48 -11.45 -4.17
C ASN A 99 -6.40 -10.40 -3.83
N TYR A 100 -6.55 -9.15 -4.24
CA TYR A 100 -5.57 -8.07 -4.01
C TYR A 100 -6.16 -7.00 -3.08
N MET A 101 -6.34 -7.38 -1.82
CA MET A 101 -6.78 -6.50 -0.75
C MET A 101 -5.61 -6.20 0.17
N ILE A 102 -5.28 -4.92 0.33
CA ILE A 102 -4.22 -4.46 1.24
C ILE A 102 -4.86 -3.59 2.31
N ARG A 103 -4.54 -3.86 3.57
CA ARG A 103 -4.92 -2.97 4.69
C ARG A 103 -4.01 -1.75 4.64
N LEU A 104 -4.60 -0.57 4.51
CA LEU A 104 -3.85 0.69 4.48
C LEU A 104 -3.25 1.01 5.86
N PHE A 105 -3.91 0.58 6.93
CA PHE A 105 -3.48 0.78 8.32
C PHE A 105 -3.64 -0.53 9.11
N PRO A 106 -2.63 -1.41 9.11
CA PRO A 106 -2.70 -2.69 9.82
C PRO A 106 -2.67 -2.53 11.36
N ASP A 107 -2.00 -1.49 11.88
CA ASP A 107 -1.84 -1.21 13.32
C ASP A 107 -2.48 0.14 13.69
N ASN A 108 -3.74 0.39 13.32
CA ASN A 108 -4.41 1.58 13.82
C ASN A 108 -4.87 1.39 15.28
N ILE A 109 -4.84 2.49 16.01
CA ILE A 109 -5.19 2.52 17.43
C ILE A 109 -6.73 2.46 17.59
N MET A 110 -7.47 2.83 16.54
CA MET A 110 -8.92 3.05 16.54
C MET A 110 -9.76 1.86 16.03
N GLY A 111 -9.14 0.77 15.59
CA GLY A 111 -9.82 -0.42 15.04
C GLY A 111 -10.52 -0.23 13.68
N GLN A 112 -10.31 0.89 12.98
CA GLN A 112 -10.94 1.15 11.67
C GLN A 112 -10.37 0.19 10.62
N ASN A 113 -11.23 -0.60 9.98
CA ASN A 113 -10.77 -1.54 8.96
C ASN A 113 -10.77 -0.86 7.59
N LEU A 114 -9.69 -0.16 7.29
CA LEU A 114 -9.49 0.50 5.99
C LEU A 114 -8.73 -0.42 5.04
N ILE A 115 -9.43 -0.91 4.02
CA ILE A 115 -8.92 -1.85 3.03
C ILE A 115 -8.93 -1.17 1.66
N LEU A 116 -7.76 -1.12 1.01
CA LEU A 116 -7.64 -0.80 -0.40
C LEU A 116 -7.77 -2.10 -1.19
N SER A 117 -8.83 -2.20 -2.00
CA SER A 117 -9.02 -3.29 -2.94
C SER A 117 -8.67 -2.81 -4.35
N VAL A 118 -7.77 -3.53 -5.02
CA VAL A 118 -7.36 -3.24 -6.39
C VAL A 118 -7.82 -4.38 -7.28
N ILE A 119 -8.45 -4.05 -8.41
CA ILE A 119 -8.85 -5.01 -9.44
C ILE A 119 -8.22 -4.65 -10.78
N PHE A 120 -7.92 -5.68 -11.56
CA PHE A 120 -7.36 -5.55 -12.90
C PHE A 120 -8.39 -6.09 -13.89
N PRO A 121 -9.34 -5.26 -14.36
CA PRO A 121 -10.46 -5.72 -15.19
C PRO A 121 -10.00 -6.32 -16.53
N GLU A 122 -8.80 -5.97 -17.01
CA GLU A 122 -8.25 -6.45 -18.28
C GLU A 122 -7.31 -7.65 -18.18
N LYS A 123 -7.23 -8.35 -17.03
CA LYS A 123 -6.38 -9.55 -16.87
C LYS A 123 -6.54 -10.58 -18.00
N ARG A 124 -7.74 -10.69 -18.57
CA ARG A 124 -8.01 -11.60 -19.70
C ARG A 124 -7.39 -11.11 -21.01
N ASN A 125 -7.53 -9.83 -21.36
CA ASN A 125 -7.05 -9.32 -22.65
C ASN A 125 -5.52 -9.18 -22.71
N TYR A 126 -4.86 -8.84 -21.59
CA TYR A 126 -3.40 -8.70 -21.57
C TYR A 126 -2.68 -10.05 -21.77
N VAL A 127 -3.17 -11.11 -21.12
CA VAL A 127 -2.62 -12.46 -21.29
C VAL A 127 -2.94 -13.00 -22.69
N LEU A 128 -4.16 -12.82 -23.19
CA LEU A 128 -4.52 -13.25 -24.54
C LEU A 128 -3.73 -12.50 -25.63
N GLY A 129 -3.49 -11.20 -25.48
CA GLY A 129 -2.70 -10.41 -26.44
C GLY A 129 -1.24 -10.87 -26.52
N SER A 130 -0.64 -11.18 -25.37
CA SER A 130 0.74 -11.70 -25.30
C SER A 130 0.85 -13.10 -25.91
N MET A 131 -0.15 -13.96 -25.70
CA MET A 131 -0.19 -15.30 -26.27
C MET A 131 -0.54 -15.31 -27.77
N ALA A 132 -1.30 -14.32 -28.26
CA ALA A 132 -1.71 -14.24 -29.67
C ALA A 132 -0.52 -14.13 -30.62
N TRP A 133 0.53 -13.39 -30.27
CA TRP A 133 1.76 -13.29 -31.07
C TRP A 133 2.49 -14.62 -31.19
N ILE A 134 2.64 -15.34 -30.07
CA ILE A 134 3.29 -16.66 -30.04
C ILE A 134 2.45 -17.69 -30.80
N LEU A 135 1.13 -17.67 -30.62
CA LEU A 135 0.21 -18.57 -31.30
C LEU A 135 0.20 -18.33 -32.81
N SER A 136 0.15 -17.07 -33.24
CA SER A 136 0.23 -16.68 -34.65
C SER A 136 1.56 -17.10 -35.28
N GLY A 137 2.68 -16.85 -34.58
CA GLY A 137 4.00 -17.31 -35.02
C GLY A 137 4.09 -18.84 -35.16
N SER A 138 3.56 -19.58 -34.20
CA SER A 138 3.53 -21.05 -34.23
C SER A 138 2.65 -21.60 -35.35
N MET A 139 1.50 -20.96 -35.58
CA MET A 139 0.56 -21.33 -36.66
C MET A 139 1.19 -21.08 -38.03
N LEU A 140 1.82 -19.92 -38.23
CA LEU A 140 2.50 -19.58 -39.48
C LEU A 140 3.66 -20.53 -39.74
N PHE A 141 4.48 -20.81 -38.72
CA PHE A 141 5.58 -21.77 -38.81
C PHE A 141 5.09 -23.17 -39.19
N SER A 142 4.03 -23.65 -38.54
CA SER A 142 3.41 -24.94 -38.87
C SER A 142 2.90 -24.98 -40.32
N LEU A 143 2.37 -23.87 -40.83
CA LEU A 143 1.84 -23.76 -42.19
C LEU A 143 2.96 -23.78 -43.24
N ILE A 144 4.12 -23.18 -42.94
CA ILE A 144 5.32 -23.24 -43.79
C ILE A 144 5.84 -24.67 -43.88
N ILE A 145 5.90 -25.41 -42.77
CA ILE A 145 6.31 -26.83 -42.76
C ILE A 145 5.35 -27.65 -43.60
N LEU A 146 4.04 -27.46 -43.39
CA LEU A 146 2.99 -28.16 -44.14
C LEU A 146 3.11 -27.89 -45.65
N ALA A 147 3.30 -26.63 -46.05
CA ALA A 147 3.45 -26.24 -47.44
C ALA A 147 4.71 -26.85 -48.08
N THR A 148 5.83 -26.83 -47.35
CA THR A 148 7.10 -27.42 -47.82
C THR A 148 6.98 -28.93 -47.99
N PHE A 149 6.32 -29.60 -47.04
CA PHE A 149 6.06 -31.04 -47.11
C PHE A 149 5.14 -31.40 -48.27
N ALA A 150 4.06 -30.65 -48.47
CA ALA A 150 3.14 -30.84 -49.59
C ALA A 150 3.84 -30.60 -50.94
N LEU A 151 4.68 -29.57 -51.04
CA LEU A 151 5.46 -29.28 -52.25
C LEU A 151 6.48 -30.39 -52.54
N SER A 152 7.16 -30.89 -51.51
CA SER A 152 8.09 -32.01 -51.63
C SER A 152 7.38 -33.28 -52.10
N LEU A 153 6.19 -33.58 -51.56
CA LEU A 153 5.38 -34.72 -51.99
C LEU A 153 4.88 -34.56 -53.43
N PHE A 154 4.46 -33.34 -53.82
CA PHE A 154 4.07 -33.03 -55.19
C PHE A 154 5.23 -33.24 -56.17
N PHE A 155 6.43 -32.75 -55.83
CA PHE A 155 7.63 -32.98 -56.66
C PHE A 155 8.05 -34.45 -56.74
N LEU A 156 7.77 -35.25 -55.71
CA LEU A 156 8.11 -36.68 -55.70
C LEU A 156 7.13 -37.52 -56.53
N ILE A 157 5.85 -37.16 -56.53
CA ILE A 157 4.80 -37.89 -57.27
C ILE A 157 4.77 -37.48 -58.75
N ARG A 158 5.19 -36.25 -59.09
CA ARG A 158 5.14 -35.66 -60.44
C ARG A 158 6.30 -36.09 -61.33
#